data_AF-A0A3M2KJS6-F1
#
_entry.id   AF-A0A3M2KJS6-F1
#
_cell.length_a   1.000
_cell.length_b   1.000
_cell.length_c   1.000
_cell.angle_alpha   90.00
_cell.angle_beta   90.00
_cell.angle_gamma   90.00
#
_symmetry.space_group_name_H-M   'P 1'
#
loop_
_entity.id
_entity.type
_entity.pdbx_description
1 polymer ?
#
loop_
_entity_poly.entity_id
_entity_poly.type
_entity_poly.pdbx_seq_one_letter_code
_entity_poly.pdbx_strand_id
1 'polypeptide(L)'
;MLLVLLLASVVFLAITLPKVPYPTEAARPDKVVFVAGKQFNFGISEQPIPDAETWERVTSFGEVVEVPRDQLVEFRVTSLDVNHGFSMYDPDGHLIGQVQAMPGYMNRLRYRFTRPGTYQVLCLEYCGNSHHTMKGAFVVK
;
A
#
# COMPACT_ATOMS: atom_id res chain seq x y z
N MET A 1 19.33 -36.07 -9.46
CA MET A 1 19.15 -35.15 -8.30
C MET A 1 18.63 -33.77 -8.73
N LEU A 2 19.31 -33.04 -9.62
CA LEU A 2 18.87 -31.72 -10.09
C LEU A 2 17.46 -31.71 -10.73
N LEU A 3 17.16 -32.68 -11.60
CA LEU A 3 15.84 -32.79 -12.24
C LEU A 3 14.70 -33.01 -11.23
N VAL A 4 14.97 -33.82 -10.20
CA VAL A 4 14.00 -34.10 -9.13
C VAL A 4 13.75 -32.84 -8.30
N LEU A 5 14.80 -32.07 -7.99
CA LEU A 5 14.68 -30.80 -7.28
C LEU A 5 13.92 -29.76 -8.10
N LEU A 6 14.21 -29.64 -9.40
CA LEU A 6 13.48 -28.75 -10.31
C LEU A 6 11.98 -29.10 -10.37
N LEU A 7 11.66 -30.39 -10.54
CA LEU A 7 10.27 -30.85 -10.53
C LEU A 7 9.57 -30.54 -9.20
N ALA A 8 10.25 -30.78 -8.07
CA ALA A 8 9.71 -30.47 -6.75
C ALA A 8 9.46 -28.96 -6.58
N SER A 9 10.39 -28.10 -7.03
CA SER A 9 10.23 -26.64 -6.99
C SER A 9 9.09 -26.16 -7.89
N VAL A 10 8.94 -26.72 -9.10
CA VAL A 10 7.84 -26.37 -10.01
C VAL A 10 6.49 -26.77 -9.40
N VAL A 11 6.37 -27.99 -8.86
CA VAL A 11 5.15 -28.45 -8.19
C VAL A 11 4.83 -27.57 -6.97
N PHE A 12 5.85 -27.24 -6.17
CA PHE A 12 5.69 -26.35 -5.02
C PHE A 12 5.19 -24.96 -5.42
N LEU A 13 5.78 -24.35 -6.46
CA LEU A 13 5.35 -23.04 -6.97
C LEU A 13 3.94 -23.11 -7.58
N ALA A 14 3.62 -24.17 -8.33
CA ALA A 14 2.29 -24.37 -8.92
C ALA A 14 1.19 -24.47 -7.85
N ILE A 15 1.51 -25.01 -6.66
CA ILE A 15 0.57 -25.12 -5.54
C ILE A 15 0.48 -23.82 -4.72
N THR A 16 1.58 -23.08 -4.60
CA THR A 16 1.67 -21.91 -3.69
C THR A 16 1.37 -20.58 -4.37
N LEU A 17 1.78 -20.39 -5.63
CA LEU A 17 1.52 -19.14 -6.36
C LEU A 17 0.03 -18.80 -6.50
N PRO A 18 -0.90 -19.75 -6.73
CA PRO A 18 -2.33 -19.43 -6.74
C PRO A 18 -2.90 -19.03 -5.37
N LYS A 19 -2.18 -19.28 -4.27
CA LYS A 19 -2.60 -18.97 -2.90
C LYS A 19 -2.08 -17.62 -2.40
N VAL A 20 -1.30 -16.90 -3.21
CA VAL A 20 -0.86 -15.55 -2.87
C VAL A 20 -2.08 -14.62 -2.78
N PRO A 21 -2.06 -13.60 -1.90
CA PRO A 21 -3.19 -12.70 -1.71
C PRO A 21 -3.35 -11.67 -2.85
N TYR A 22 -2.66 -11.85 -3.98
CA TYR A 22 -2.80 -10.97 -5.14
C TYR A 22 -4.09 -11.34 -5.90
N PRO A 23 -4.96 -10.36 -6.21
CA PRO A 23 -6.18 -10.62 -6.96
C PRO A 23 -5.86 -11.28 -8.31
N THR A 24 -6.44 -12.45 -8.57
CA THR A 24 -6.24 -13.23 -9.80
C THR A 24 -6.99 -12.66 -11.00
N GLU A 25 -7.95 -11.77 -10.77
CA GLU A 25 -8.74 -11.14 -11.83
C GLU A 25 -8.41 -9.66 -11.98
N ALA A 26 -8.58 -9.17 -13.22
CA ALA A 26 -8.72 -7.76 -13.58
C ALA A 26 -9.98 -7.11 -12.96
N ALA A 27 -10.35 -7.50 -11.73
CA ALA A 27 -11.41 -6.91 -10.96
C ALA A 27 -11.16 -5.40 -10.89
N ARG A 28 -12.18 -4.64 -11.30
CA ARG A 28 -12.16 -3.19 -11.16
C ARG A 28 -12.29 -2.88 -9.66
N PRO A 29 -11.45 -1.99 -9.10
CA PRO A 29 -11.61 -1.59 -7.72
C PRO A 29 -12.91 -0.81 -7.55
N ASP A 30 -13.58 -1.02 -6.41
CA ASP A 30 -14.76 -0.27 -6.00
C ASP A 30 -14.38 1.16 -5.55
N LYS A 31 -13.17 1.32 -4.98
CA LYS A 31 -12.59 2.61 -4.59
C LYS A 31 -11.11 2.68 -4.92
N VAL A 32 -10.66 3.85 -5.38
CA VAL A 32 -9.24 4.15 -5.60
C VAL A 32 -8.80 5.22 -4.59
N VAL A 33 -7.65 4.97 -3.95
CA VAL A 33 -6.99 5.91 -3.04
C VAL A 33 -5.59 6.19 -3.60
N PHE A 34 -5.19 7.45 -3.63
CA PHE A 34 -3.87 7.87 -4.08
C PHE A 34 -2.96 8.11 -2.87
N VAL A 35 -1.74 7.62 -2.97
CA VAL A 35 -0.72 7.74 -1.93
C VAL A 35 0.57 8.23 -2.56
N ALA A 36 1.14 9.29 -2.00
CA ALA A 36 2.45 9.80 -2.35
C ALA A 36 3.34 9.90 -1.11
N GLY A 37 4.42 9.12 -1.10
CA GLY A 37 5.50 9.26 -0.12
C GLY A 37 6.36 10.49 -0.43
N LYS A 38 6.73 11.23 0.62
CA LYS A 38 7.74 12.28 0.58
C LYS A 38 8.34 12.42 1.98
N GLN A 39 9.65 12.56 2.12
CA GLN A 39 10.34 12.71 3.39
C GLN A 39 9.67 13.81 4.25
N PHE A 40 9.06 13.50 5.41
CA PHE A 40 8.89 12.20 6.07
C PHE A 40 7.42 11.93 6.45
N ASN A 41 6.52 12.01 5.46
CA ASN A 41 5.08 11.79 5.62
C ASN A 41 4.46 11.13 4.37
N PHE A 42 3.23 10.63 4.52
CA PHE A 42 2.41 10.15 3.41
C PHE A 42 1.31 11.16 3.10
N GLY A 43 1.23 11.63 1.86
CA GLY A 43 0.01 12.24 1.35
C GLY A 43 -0.96 11.12 0.96
N ILE A 44 -2.12 11.05 1.58
CA ILE A 44 -3.17 10.06 1.29
C ILE A 44 -4.43 10.83 0.89
N SER A 45 -4.98 10.55 -0.29
CA SER A 45 -6.11 11.31 -0.82
C SER A 45 -7.01 10.45 -1.70
N GLU A 46 -8.27 10.84 -1.83
CA GLU A 46 -9.18 10.29 -2.85
C GLU A 46 -8.90 10.86 -4.25
N GLN A 47 -8.14 11.95 -4.34
CA GLN A 47 -7.74 12.59 -5.59
C GLN A 47 -6.25 12.36 -5.88
N PRO A 48 -5.83 12.37 -7.16
CA PRO A 48 -4.43 12.24 -7.53
C PRO A 48 -3.51 13.27 -6.86
N ILE A 49 -2.29 12.86 -6.54
CA ILE A 49 -1.23 13.70 -5.97
C ILE A 49 -0.06 13.75 -6.98
N PRO A 50 -0.14 14.60 -8.02
CA PRO A 50 0.83 14.58 -9.12
C PRO A 50 2.16 15.30 -8.79
N ASP A 51 2.16 16.19 -7.80
CA ASP A 51 3.25 17.10 -7.52
C ASP A 51 3.35 17.46 -6.02
N ALA A 52 4.44 18.15 -5.68
CA ALA A 52 4.74 18.55 -4.31
C ALA A 52 3.74 19.57 -3.75
N GLU A 53 3.21 20.48 -4.58
CA GLU A 53 2.22 21.47 -4.15
C GLU A 53 0.91 20.79 -3.73
N THR A 54 0.42 19.84 -4.53
CA THR A 54 -0.75 19.04 -4.17
C THR A 54 -0.50 18.19 -2.93
N TRP A 55 0.70 17.62 -2.82
CA TRP A 55 1.10 16.86 -1.64
C TRP A 55 1.06 17.71 -0.38
N GLU A 56 1.64 18.92 -0.40
CA GLU A 56 1.65 19.84 0.75
C GLU A 56 0.24 20.20 1.19
N ARG A 57 -0.65 20.49 0.23
CA ARG A 57 -2.07 20.75 0.50
C ARG A 57 -2.76 19.56 1.14
N VAL A 58 -2.56 18.35 0.62
CA VAL A 58 -3.13 17.11 1.19
C VAL A 58 -2.63 16.87 2.61
N THR A 59 -1.34 17.04 2.87
CA THR A 59 -0.78 16.78 4.21
C THR A 59 -1.08 17.88 5.23
N SER A 60 -1.35 19.10 4.79
CA SER A 60 -1.60 20.25 5.68
C SER A 60 -3.08 20.46 5.98
N PHE A 61 -3.95 20.18 5.00
CA PHE A 61 -5.37 20.51 5.07
C PHE A 61 -6.29 19.37 4.64
N GLY A 62 -5.74 18.21 4.25
CA GLY A 62 -6.54 17.06 3.84
C GLY A 62 -7.29 16.43 4.99
N GLU A 63 -8.45 15.89 4.70
CA GLU A 63 -9.20 15.04 5.63
C GLU A 63 -8.64 13.63 5.64
N VAL A 64 -8.86 12.91 6.74
CA VAL A 64 -8.51 11.49 6.83
C VAL A 64 -9.34 10.71 5.82
N VAL A 65 -8.68 9.98 4.93
CA VAL A 65 -9.37 9.19 3.91
C VAL A 65 -10.19 8.08 4.56
N GLU A 66 -11.44 7.97 4.15
CA GLU A 66 -12.35 6.92 4.57
C GLU A 66 -12.45 5.86 3.47
N VAL A 67 -12.36 4.59 3.81
CA VAL A 67 -12.46 3.47 2.87
C VAL A 67 -13.59 2.53 3.27
N PRO A 68 -14.35 2.00 2.30
CA PRO A 68 -15.46 1.10 2.58
C PRO A 68 -14.94 -0.29 2.99
N ARG A 69 -15.56 -0.88 4.01
CA ARG A 69 -15.44 -2.32 4.30
C ARG A 69 -16.14 -3.14 3.23
N ASP A 70 -15.72 -4.40 3.10
CA ASP A 70 -16.29 -5.39 2.20
C ASP A 70 -16.38 -4.89 0.75
N GLN A 71 -15.39 -4.08 0.34
CA GLN A 71 -15.20 -3.58 -1.00
C GLN A 71 -13.71 -3.67 -1.38
N LEU A 72 -13.44 -3.87 -2.66
CA LEU A 72 -12.08 -3.94 -3.18
C LEU A 72 -11.53 -2.52 -3.33
N VAL A 73 -10.58 -2.16 -2.49
CA VAL A 73 -9.89 -0.86 -2.54
C VAL A 73 -8.55 -1.02 -3.24
N GLU A 74 -8.24 -0.13 -4.18
CA GLU A 74 -6.90 -0.01 -4.81
C GLU A 74 -6.19 1.25 -4.30
N PHE A 75 -5.09 1.05 -3.58
CA PHE A 75 -4.13 2.11 -3.28
C PHE A 75 -3.15 2.24 -4.44
N ARG A 76 -3.08 3.43 -5.03
CA ARG A 76 -2.13 3.82 -6.06
C ARG A 76 -0.99 4.58 -5.39
N VAL A 77 0.15 3.92 -5.26
CA VAL A 77 1.25 4.35 -4.40
C VAL A 77 2.45 4.76 -5.25
N THR A 78 2.93 5.98 -5.05
CA THR A 78 4.14 6.53 -5.68
C THR A 78 4.98 7.30 -4.67
N SER A 79 6.16 7.73 -5.07
CA SER A 79 6.95 8.72 -4.32
C SER A 79 7.20 9.99 -5.14
N LEU A 80 7.33 11.11 -4.44
CA LEU A 80 7.75 12.40 -5.00
C LEU A 80 9.24 12.72 -4.72
N ASP A 81 9.97 11.83 -4.04
CA ASP A 81 11.40 12.00 -3.76
C ASP A 81 12.23 10.70 -3.83
N VAL A 82 12.27 9.90 -2.76
CA VAL A 82 13.06 8.67 -2.61
C VAL A 82 12.14 7.47 -2.43
N ASN A 83 12.67 6.26 -2.35
CA ASN A 83 11.84 5.09 -2.06
C ASN A 83 11.31 5.14 -0.61
N HIS A 84 10.04 4.76 -0.45
CA HIS A 84 9.39 4.52 0.84
C HIS A 84 8.66 3.17 0.82
N GLY A 85 8.26 2.67 1.99
CA GLY A 85 7.49 1.43 2.09
C GLY A 85 6.09 1.73 2.62
N PHE A 86 5.06 1.70 1.78
CA PHE A 86 3.68 1.89 2.22
C PHE A 86 3.15 0.59 2.83
N SER A 87 3.10 0.51 4.17
CA SER A 87 2.76 -0.71 4.90
C SER A 87 1.55 -0.48 5.79
N MET A 88 0.44 -1.17 5.51
CA MET A 88 -0.84 -1.03 6.19
C MET A 88 -0.91 -1.98 7.39
N TYR A 89 -1.16 -1.41 8.56
CA TYR A 89 -1.40 -2.10 9.81
C TYR A 89 -2.86 -2.00 10.20
N ASP A 90 -3.45 -3.12 10.57
CA ASP A 90 -4.83 -3.17 11.05
C ASP A 90 -4.97 -2.60 12.48
N PRO A 91 -6.21 -2.43 13.01
CA PRO A 91 -6.42 -1.87 14.34
C PRO A 91 -5.76 -2.64 15.50
N ASP A 92 -5.40 -3.91 15.30
CA ASP A 92 -4.70 -4.73 16.31
C ASP A 92 -3.17 -4.68 16.12
N GLY A 93 -2.67 -3.94 15.12
CA GLY A 93 -1.25 -3.80 14.85
C GLY A 93 -0.66 -4.92 14.00
N HIS A 94 -1.47 -5.68 13.26
CA HIS A 94 -0.94 -6.65 12.30
C HIS A 94 -0.69 -6.01 10.93
N LEU A 95 0.47 -6.31 10.35
CA LEU A 95 0.78 -5.95 8.96
C LEU A 95 -0.09 -6.79 8.01
N ILE A 96 -0.96 -6.14 7.25
CA ILE A 96 -1.94 -6.81 6.37
C ILE A 96 -1.67 -6.61 4.88
N GLY A 97 -0.85 -5.62 4.52
CA GLY A 97 -0.48 -5.37 3.13
C GLY A 97 0.64 -4.35 3.04
N GLN A 98 1.52 -4.51 2.07
CA GLN A 98 2.61 -3.58 1.83
C GLN A 98 2.92 -3.44 0.34
N VAL A 99 3.42 -2.28 -0.04
CA VAL A 99 4.01 -2.04 -1.36
C VAL A 99 5.02 -0.90 -1.30
N GLN A 100 6.02 -0.90 -2.18
CA GLN A 100 6.95 0.23 -2.26
C GLN A 100 6.28 1.47 -2.86
N ALA A 101 6.62 2.64 -2.33
CA ALA A 101 6.36 3.94 -2.94
C ALA A 101 7.64 4.37 -3.66
N MET A 102 7.62 4.37 -5.00
CA MET A 102 8.83 4.58 -5.81
C MET A 102 8.69 5.83 -6.68
N PRO A 103 9.77 6.64 -6.85
CA PRO A 103 9.77 7.74 -7.80
C PRO A 103 9.58 7.23 -9.23
N GLY A 104 8.68 7.87 -9.98
CA GLY A 104 8.44 7.54 -11.39
C GLY A 104 7.69 6.22 -11.63
N TYR A 105 7.19 5.54 -10.59
CA TYR A 105 6.43 4.30 -10.74
C TYR A 105 5.21 4.27 -9.82
N MET A 106 4.05 3.91 -10.40
CA MET A 106 2.78 3.80 -9.69
C MET A 106 2.49 2.34 -9.33
N ASN A 107 2.78 1.98 -8.09
CA ASN A 107 2.39 0.68 -7.54
C ASN A 107 0.90 0.61 -7.26
N ARG A 108 0.30 -0.59 -7.37
CA ARG A 108 -1.12 -0.84 -7.09
C ARG A 108 -1.25 -1.90 -6.01
N LEU A 109 -1.61 -1.50 -4.80
CA LEU A 109 -1.93 -2.40 -3.70
C LEU A 109 -3.44 -2.54 -3.59
N ARG A 110 -3.97 -3.75 -3.78
CA ARG A 110 -5.39 -4.03 -3.70
C ARG A 110 -5.70 -4.80 -2.44
N TYR A 111 -6.71 -4.36 -1.69
CA TYR A 111 -7.09 -5.01 -0.44
C TYR A 111 -8.60 -4.89 -0.20
N ARG A 112 -9.18 -5.90 0.46
CA ARG A 112 -10.58 -5.91 0.87
C ARG A 112 -10.63 -5.95 2.40
N PHE A 113 -11.00 -4.82 2.99
CA PHE A 113 -11.05 -4.67 4.44
C PHE A 113 -12.32 -5.30 5.00
N THR A 114 -12.21 -6.09 6.07
CA THR A 114 -13.34 -6.76 6.73
C THR A 114 -13.67 -6.19 8.10
N ARG A 115 -12.77 -5.36 8.66
CA ARG A 115 -12.92 -4.78 10.00
C ARG A 115 -12.90 -3.26 9.92
N PRO A 116 -13.91 -2.56 10.50
CA PRO A 116 -13.87 -1.10 10.61
C PRO A 116 -12.82 -0.66 11.63
N GLY A 117 -12.38 0.59 11.55
CA GLY A 117 -11.44 1.19 12.48
C GLY A 117 -10.34 1.99 11.79
N THR A 118 -9.42 2.51 12.59
CA THR A 118 -8.25 3.25 12.09
C THR A 118 -7.15 2.27 11.70
N TYR A 119 -6.70 2.36 10.45
CA TYR A 119 -5.58 1.60 9.94
C TYR A 119 -4.37 2.53 9.88
N GLN A 120 -3.27 2.09 10.47
CA GLN A 120 -2.03 2.85 10.44
C GLN A 120 -1.21 2.49 9.21
N VAL A 121 -0.47 3.46 8.70
CA VAL A 121 0.50 3.27 7.63
C VAL A 121 1.87 3.59 8.20
N LEU A 122 2.80 2.64 8.13
CA LEU A 122 4.18 2.83 8.57
C LEU A 122 5.13 2.71 7.38
N CYS A 123 6.21 3.50 7.40
CA CYS A 123 7.28 3.37 6.42
C CYS A 123 8.18 2.18 6.75
N LEU A 124 8.26 1.17 5.86
CA LEU A 124 9.15 -0.01 6.03
C LEU A 124 10.29 -0.07 5.00
N GLU A 125 10.62 1.05 4.36
CA GLU A 125 11.78 1.20 3.48
C GLU A 125 12.60 2.39 3.98
N TYR A 126 13.89 2.20 4.21
CA TYR A 126 14.72 3.28 4.76
C TYR A 126 14.72 4.49 3.82
N CYS A 127 14.13 5.58 4.29
CA CYS A 127 13.91 6.78 3.49
C CYS A 127 14.64 8.01 4.05
N GLY A 128 15.64 7.83 4.92
CA GLY A 128 16.47 8.91 5.48
C GLY A 128 16.34 9.08 7.00
N ASN A 129 16.87 10.19 7.54
CA ASN A 129 17.12 10.36 8.97
C ASN A 129 15.88 10.26 9.87
N SER A 130 14.73 10.77 9.42
CA SER A 130 13.47 10.70 10.18
C SER A 130 12.56 9.58 9.67
N HIS A 131 13.13 8.54 9.04
CA HIS A 131 12.39 7.38 8.54
C HIS A 131 11.45 6.77 9.60
N HIS A 132 11.95 6.59 10.82
CA HIS A 132 11.21 6.00 11.93
C HIS A 132 9.98 6.81 12.39
N THR A 133 9.89 8.11 12.06
CA THR A 133 8.75 8.95 12.44
C THR A 133 7.68 9.01 11.34
N MET A 134 7.97 8.49 10.15
CA MET A 134 7.09 8.57 8.99
C MET A 134 5.91 7.60 9.13
N LYS A 135 4.73 8.17 9.40
CA LYS A 135 3.48 7.45 9.58
C LYS A 135 2.32 8.18 8.91
N GLY A 136 1.29 7.43 8.53
CA GLY A 136 0.01 7.93 8.04
C GLY A 136 -1.14 7.10 8.62
N ALA A 137 -2.38 7.46 8.26
CA ALA A 137 -3.55 6.67 8.65
C ALA A 137 -4.70 6.88 7.66
N PHE A 138 -5.60 5.91 7.63
CA PHE A 138 -6.91 6.01 6.99
C PHE A 138 -7.94 5.26 7.86
N VAL A 139 -9.23 5.50 7.63
CA VAL A 139 -10.31 4.88 8.40
C VAL A 139 -11.12 3.94 7.51
N VAL A 140 -11.34 2.71 7.96
CA VAL A 140 -12.30 1.80 7.33
C VAL A 140 -13.66 1.95 8.02
N LYS A 141 -14.72 2.12 7.23
CA LYS A 141 -16.12 2.17 7.68
C LYS A 141 -16.94 1.01 7.14
#